data_AF-A0A2N9MF86-F1
#
_entry.id   AF-A0A2N9MF86-F1
#
_cell.length_a   1.000
_cell.length_b   1.000
_cell.length_c   1.000
_cell.angle_alpha   90.00
_cell.angle_beta   90.00
_cell.angle_gamma   90.00
#
_symmetry.space_group_name_H-M   'P 1'
#
loop_
_entity.id
_entity.type
_entity.pdbx_description
1 polymer ?
#
loop_
_entity_poly.entity_id
_entity_poly.type
_entity_poly.pdbx_seq_one_letter_code
_entity_poly.pdbx_strand_id
1 'polypeptide(L)'
;MILLRCCSQENSCPSQSRARPRGRSKWLGVESVKNKREFGRMLPREVFDHFVEEEGTGKKRRLADTLPLLDNPGVYVLYRDDVPHYVGQATKLRQRLFLHACIPGSPYYNFWNFFSVFAIKDKAHRNEIEAILIAAMPTANSAKPRLERQPFPKSLRDMLRRIRQAKVDREVLGPSH
;
A
#
# COMPACT_ATOMS: atom_id res chain seq x y z
N MET A 1 -40.00 -35.45 18.13
CA MET A 1 -39.99 -35.70 19.58
C MET A 1 -39.70 -37.18 19.78
N ILE A 2 -38.43 -37.54 19.91
CA ILE A 2 -37.97 -38.91 20.16
C ILE A 2 -37.04 -38.82 21.37
N LEU A 3 -37.60 -39.21 22.52
CA LEU A 3 -36.88 -39.59 23.72
C LEU A 3 -36.23 -40.95 23.48
N LEU A 4 -34.96 -41.12 23.85
CA LEU A 4 -34.44 -42.41 24.33
C LEU A 4 -33.14 -42.22 25.11
N ARG A 5 -33.31 -42.33 26.44
CA ARG A 5 -32.49 -43.01 27.46
C ARG A 5 -30.98 -42.76 27.58
N CYS A 6 -30.66 -42.27 28.79
CA CYS A 6 -29.43 -42.49 29.56
C CYS A 6 -28.89 -43.91 29.48
N CYS A 7 -27.56 -44.01 29.44
CA CYS A 7 -26.83 -45.11 30.06
C CYS A 7 -25.73 -44.50 30.94
N SER A 8 -25.91 -44.61 32.25
CA SER A 8 -24.91 -44.36 33.28
C SER A 8 -24.16 -45.67 33.51
N GLN A 9 -22.83 -45.65 33.54
CA GLN A 9 -22.08 -46.59 34.38
C GLN A 9 -20.69 -46.03 34.67
N GLU A 10 -20.51 -45.79 35.97
CA GLU A 10 -19.25 -45.52 36.66
C GLU A 10 -18.32 -46.72 36.53
N ASN A 11 -17.02 -46.48 36.36
CA ASN A 11 -15.99 -47.41 36.81
C ASN A 11 -14.70 -46.63 37.14
N SER A 12 -14.54 -46.40 38.45
CA SER A 12 -13.35 -46.75 39.25
C SER A 12 -11.95 -46.42 38.70
N CYS A 13 -11.31 -45.49 39.42
CA CYS A 13 -9.88 -45.21 39.44
C CYS A 13 -9.04 -46.45 39.83
N PRO A 14 -7.77 -46.54 39.39
CA PRO A 14 -6.73 -46.51 40.42
C PRO A 14 -5.57 -45.56 40.11
N SER A 15 -5.05 -45.06 41.21
CA SER A 15 -3.95 -44.15 41.44
C SER A 15 -2.57 -44.63 40.95
N GLN A 16 -1.81 -43.65 40.44
CA GLN A 16 -0.35 -43.47 40.57
C GLN A 16 0.60 -44.51 39.93
N SER A 17 1.41 -44.04 38.98
CA SER A 17 2.86 -44.00 39.18
C SER A 17 3.55 -43.09 38.16
N ARG A 18 4.64 -42.47 38.63
CA ARG A 18 5.46 -41.47 37.95
C ARG A 18 6.33 -42.12 36.88
N ALA A 19 6.31 -41.58 35.66
CA ALA A 19 7.45 -41.62 34.77
C ALA A 19 7.50 -40.29 34.01
N ARG A 20 8.57 -39.50 34.23
CA ARG A 20 8.88 -38.29 33.44
C ARG A 20 9.56 -38.72 32.15
N PRO A 21 9.02 -38.46 30.95
CA PRO A 21 9.84 -38.40 29.75
C PRO A 21 10.53 -37.03 29.74
N ARG A 22 11.84 -37.05 30.03
CA ARG A 22 12.76 -35.97 29.65
C ARG A 22 12.81 -35.96 28.12
N GLY A 23 12.35 -34.87 27.52
CA GLY A 23 12.39 -34.70 26.08
C GLY A 23 11.32 -33.69 25.63
N ARG A 24 11.49 -32.43 26.02
CA ARG A 24 10.64 -31.34 25.53
C ARG A 24 11.01 -31.11 24.06
N SER A 25 10.37 -31.87 23.18
CA SER A 25 10.45 -31.74 21.74
C SER A 25 10.12 -30.29 21.35
N LYS A 26 11.16 -29.58 20.92
CA LYS A 26 11.11 -28.22 20.40
C LYS A 26 10.41 -28.24 19.05
N TRP A 27 9.09 -28.29 19.05
CA TRP A 27 8.29 -28.06 17.85
C TRP A 27 7.60 -26.69 17.93
N LEU A 28 8.04 -25.83 17.01
CA LEU A 28 7.22 -24.89 16.24
C LEU A 28 6.60 -23.71 17.01
N GLY A 29 7.40 -22.64 17.07
CA GLY A 29 6.91 -21.29 16.86
C GLY A 29 7.63 -20.67 15.67
N VAL A 30 7.58 -21.31 14.50
CA VAL A 30 7.77 -20.52 13.27
C VAL A 30 6.52 -19.68 13.20
N GLU A 31 6.58 -18.46 13.75
CA GLU A 31 5.63 -17.42 13.40
C GLU A 31 5.62 -17.40 11.88
N SER A 32 4.55 -17.93 11.30
CA SER A 32 4.23 -17.69 9.90
C SER A 32 4.34 -16.19 9.76
N VAL A 33 5.40 -15.73 9.08
CA VAL A 33 5.55 -14.33 8.70
C VAL A 33 4.37 -14.08 7.77
N LYS A 34 3.22 -13.77 8.35
CA LYS A 34 2.04 -13.35 7.61
C LYS A 34 2.56 -12.21 6.78
N ASN A 35 2.57 -12.40 5.47
CA ASN A 35 2.80 -11.33 4.52
C ASN A 35 1.64 -10.35 4.68
N LYS A 36 1.74 -9.50 5.71
CA LYS A 36 0.73 -8.53 6.06
C LYS A 36 0.78 -7.50 4.93
N ARG A 37 -0.26 -7.51 4.10
CA ARG A 37 -0.46 -6.56 3.03
C ARG A 37 -1.04 -5.32 3.70
N GLU A 38 -0.23 -4.28 3.81
CA GLU A 38 -0.59 -3.02 4.47
C GLU A 38 -0.60 -1.90 3.43
N PHE A 39 -1.53 -0.97 3.61
CA PHE A 39 -1.56 0.24 2.82
C PHE A 39 -1.96 1.43 3.69
N GLY A 40 -1.46 2.60 3.35
CA GLY A 40 -1.92 3.89 3.87
C GLY A 40 -2.48 4.69 2.70
N ARG A 41 -3.64 5.31 2.89
CA ARG A 41 -4.32 6.08 1.85
C ARG A 41 -4.35 7.55 2.26
N MET A 42 -3.99 8.44 1.33
CA MET A 42 -4.16 9.90 1.46
C MET A 42 -3.58 10.45 2.77
N LEU A 43 -2.40 9.97 3.16
CA LEU A 43 -1.67 10.51 4.29
C LEU A 43 -1.17 11.93 3.97
N PRO A 44 -1.29 12.88 4.90
CA PRO A 44 -0.77 14.24 4.69
C PRO A 44 0.75 14.23 4.59
N ARG A 45 1.33 15.05 3.73
CA ARG A 45 2.79 15.22 3.60
C ARG A 45 3.43 15.60 4.94
N GLU A 46 2.70 16.36 5.74
CA GLU A 46 3.12 16.95 7.01
C GLU A 46 3.48 15.89 8.06
N VAL A 47 3.14 14.61 7.85
CA VAL A 47 3.64 13.52 8.71
C VAL A 47 5.16 13.47 8.81
N PHE A 48 5.88 14.01 7.83
CA PHE A 48 7.35 14.09 7.85
C PHE A 48 7.89 15.28 8.66
N ASP A 49 7.06 16.30 8.91
CA ASP A 49 7.44 17.55 9.59
C ASP A 49 6.89 17.62 11.04
N HIS A 50 5.80 16.91 11.32
CA HIS A 50 5.21 16.85 12.67
C HIS A 50 5.98 15.91 13.59
N PHE A 51 6.22 16.37 14.82
CA PHE A 51 6.80 15.58 15.90
C PHE A 51 5.74 15.18 16.92
N VAL A 52 5.82 13.95 17.40
CA VAL A 52 4.99 13.39 18.46
C VAL A 52 5.87 12.91 19.61
N GLU A 53 5.34 12.97 20.82
CA GLU A 53 6.01 12.43 22.00
C GLU A 53 5.71 10.96 22.16
N GLU A 54 6.75 10.16 22.36
CA GLU A 54 6.61 8.72 22.61
C GLU A 54 6.12 8.47 24.05
N GLU A 55 4.98 7.79 24.16
CA GLU A 55 4.37 7.44 25.45
C GLU A 55 5.37 6.69 26.34
N GLY A 56 5.56 7.18 27.56
CA GLY A 56 6.42 6.56 28.57
C GLY A 56 7.91 6.90 28.49
N THR A 57 8.41 7.47 27.38
CA THR A 57 9.83 7.90 27.28
C THR A 57 10.01 9.42 27.22
N GLY A 58 8.97 10.15 26.79
CA GLY A 58 9.03 11.61 26.58
C GLY A 58 9.94 12.03 25.40
N LYS A 59 10.40 11.08 24.59
CA LYS A 59 11.25 11.37 23.43
C LYS A 59 10.40 11.85 22.26
N LYS A 60 10.83 12.92 21.61
CA LYS A 60 10.22 13.42 20.37
C LYS A 60 10.67 12.58 19.18
N ARG A 61 9.72 12.08 18.39
CA ARG A 61 9.94 11.40 17.11
C ARG A 61 9.07 12.03 16.03
N ARG A 62 9.44 11.88 14.76
CA ARG A 62 8.54 12.34 13.68
C ARG A 62 7.32 11.44 13.64
N LEU A 63 6.16 11.99 13.31
CA LEU A 63 4.92 11.23 13.14
C LEU A 63 5.09 10.13 12.09
N ALA A 64 5.87 10.38 11.05
CA ALA A 64 6.25 9.34 10.10
C ALA A 64 6.85 8.11 10.82
N ASP A 65 7.74 8.29 11.80
CA ASP A 65 8.46 7.21 12.50
C ASP A 65 7.52 6.28 13.29
N THR A 66 6.29 6.72 13.59
CA THR A 66 5.27 5.90 14.24
C THR A 66 4.44 5.06 13.25
N LEU A 67 4.72 5.13 11.95
CA LEU A 67 4.03 4.38 10.90
C LEU A 67 4.91 3.21 10.42
N PRO A 68 4.72 1.96 10.92
CA PRO A 68 5.56 0.82 10.58
C PRO A 68 5.50 0.43 9.10
N LEU A 69 4.39 0.75 8.43
CA LEU A 69 4.22 0.44 7.00
C LEU A 69 5.30 1.11 6.14
N LEU A 70 5.83 2.27 6.57
CA LEU A 70 6.85 3.02 5.84
C LEU A 70 8.25 2.39 5.94
N ASP A 71 8.47 1.47 6.87
CA ASP A 71 9.74 0.73 6.96
C ASP A 71 9.86 -0.38 5.93
N ASN A 72 8.75 -0.73 5.28
CA ASN A 72 8.73 -1.76 4.26
C ASN A 72 9.06 -1.19 2.87
N PRO A 73 9.58 -2.03 1.97
CA PRO A 73 9.58 -1.70 0.55
C PRO A 73 8.15 -1.65 0.01
N GLY A 74 7.92 -0.87 -1.04
CA GLY A 74 6.58 -0.72 -1.59
C GLY A 74 6.46 0.24 -2.76
N VAL A 75 5.21 0.49 -3.13
CA VAL A 75 4.81 1.48 -4.15
C VAL A 75 4.10 2.63 -3.44
N TYR A 76 4.28 3.85 -3.93
CA TYR A 76 3.64 5.05 -3.42
C TYR A 76 3.08 5.91 -4.55
N VAL A 77 2.06 6.69 -4.21
CA VAL A 77 1.39 7.65 -5.08
C VAL A 77 1.41 9.00 -4.38
N LEU A 78 1.91 10.03 -5.03
CA LEU A 78 1.87 11.41 -4.55
C LEU A 78 0.71 12.12 -5.24
N TYR A 79 -0.07 12.86 -4.47
CA TYR A 79 -1.26 13.55 -4.93
C TYR A 79 -1.07 15.05 -4.80
N ARG A 80 -1.60 15.77 -5.79
CA ARG A 80 -1.92 17.18 -5.68
C ARG A 80 -3.41 17.27 -5.41
N ASP A 81 -3.75 17.56 -4.16
CA ASP A 81 -5.10 17.50 -3.63
C ASP A 81 -5.67 16.08 -3.77
N ASP A 82 -6.65 15.87 -4.65
CA ASP A 82 -7.27 14.59 -4.94
C ASP A 82 -6.75 13.93 -6.24
N VAL A 83 -5.88 14.62 -6.98
CA VAL A 83 -5.37 14.17 -8.28
C VAL A 83 -4.01 13.48 -8.14
N PRO A 84 -3.86 12.21 -8.56
CA PRO A 84 -2.55 11.56 -8.63
C PRO A 84 -1.58 12.35 -9.51
N HIS A 85 -0.48 12.80 -8.92
CA HIS A 85 0.54 13.58 -9.62
C HIS A 85 1.73 12.71 -10.03
N TYR A 86 2.18 11.84 -9.14
CA TYR A 86 3.37 11.03 -9.34
C TYR A 86 3.21 9.64 -8.73
N VAL A 87 3.74 8.61 -9.38
CA VAL A 87 3.78 7.23 -8.87
C VAL A 87 5.23 6.77 -8.81
N GLY A 88 5.63 6.06 -7.77
CA GLY A 88 6.95 5.47 -7.72
C GLY A 88 7.04 4.27 -6.79
N GLN A 89 8.17 3.58 -6.82
CA GLN A 89 8.48 2.51 -5.87
C GLN A 89 9.77 2.79 -5.06
N ALA A 90 9.90 2.12 -3.92
CA ALA A 90 11.09 2.21 -3.08
C ALA A 90 11.37 0.89 -2.35
N THR A 91 12.65 0.64 -2.07
CA THR A 91 13.07 -0.41 -1.12
C THR A 91 12.90 0.03 0.34
N LYS A 92 12.94 1.33 0.59
CA LYS A 92 12.69 1.97 1.89
C LYS A 92 11.72 3.14 1.68
N LEU A 93 10.42 2.92 1.92
CA LEU A 93 9.38 3.93 1.66
C LEU A 93 9.63 5.20 2.48
N ARG A 94 9.90 5.06 3.78
CA ARG A 94 10.19 6.18 4.70
C ARG A 94 11.27 7.10 4.16
N GLN A 95 12.42 6.53 3.81
CA GLN A 95 13.55 7.31 3.31
C GLN A 95 13.19 7.99 1.99
N ARG A 96 12.58 7.27 1.03
CA ARG A 96 12.24 7.85 -0.27
C ARG A 96 11.25 9.01 -0.14
N LEU A 97 10.19 8.82 0.64
CA LEU A 97 9.15 9.84 0.84
C LEU A 97 9.68 11.03 1.63
N PHE A 98 10.55 10.81 2.61
CA PHE A 98 11.24 11.89 3.32
C PHE A 98 12.08 12.74 2.36
N LEU A 99 12.83 12.12 1.43
CA LEU A 99 13.61 12.86 0.44
C LEU A 99 12.71 13.72 -0.48
N HIS A 100 11.50 13.22 -0.81
CA HIS A 100 10.51 13.98 -1.57
C HIS A 100 9.87 15.09 -0.74
N ALA A 101 9.62 14.87 0.55
CA ALA A 101 8.94 15.84 1.41
C ALA A 101 9.86 16.94 1.92
N CYS A 102 11.14 16.65 2.18
CA CYS A 102 11.99 17.50 3.01
C CYS A 102 13.27 18.02 2.32
N ILE A 103 13.51 17.73 1.03
CA ILE A 103 14.66 18.29 0.29
C ILE A 103 14.19 19.42 -0.63
N PRO A 104 14.35 20.69 -0.24
CA PRO A 104 14.05 21.82 -1.10
C PRO A 104 14.88 21.76 -2.39
N GLY A 105 14.26 22.10 -3.52
CA GLY A 105 14.90 22.08 -4.84
C GLY A 105 14.94 20.71 -5.53
N SER A 106 14.51 19.62 -4.87
CA SER A 106 14.27 18.35 -5.55
C SER A 106 13.10 18.51 -6.55
N PRO A 107 13.15 17.87 -7.75
CA PRO A 107 12.05 17.91 -8.72
C PRO A 107 10.69 17.47 -8.15
N TYR A 108 10.72 16.65 -7.10
CA TYR A 108 9.55 16.06 -6.45
C TYR A 108 9.19 16.74 -5.11
N TYR A 109 9.89 17.82 -4.76
CA TYR A 109 9.62 18.57 -3.53
C TYR A 109 8.36 19.41 -3.62
N ASN A 110 8.09 19.94 -4.80
CA ASN A 110 6.95 20.80 -5.05
C ASN A 110 5.78 19.96 -5.60
N PHE A 111 4.56 20.49 -5.48
CA PHE A 111 3.36 20.01 -6.17
C PHE A 111 2.65 18.76 -5.61
N TRP A 112 2.86 18.41 -4.34
CA TRP A 112 2.04 17.38 -3.67
C TRP A 112 1.81 17.69 -2.18
N ASN A 113 0.65 17.27 -1.67
CA ASN A 113 0.18 17.48 -0.29
C ASN A 113 -0.33 16.19 0.38
N PHE A 114 -0.76 15.19 -0.39
CA PHE A 114 -1.13 13.87 0.13
C PHE A 114 -0.34 12.76 -0.54
N PHE A 115 -0.22 11.63 0.13
CA PHE A 115 0.37 10.43 -0.45
C PHE A 115 -0.34 9.15 0.00
N SER A 116 -0.32 8.15 -0.88
CA SER A 116 -0.74 6.79 -0.57
C SER A 116 0.45 5.85 -0.73
N VAL A 117 0.46 4.76 0.01
CA VAL A 117 1.59 3.83 0.15
C VAL A 117 1.08 2.41 0.28
N PHE A 118 1.74 1.49 -0.40
CA PHE A 118 1.41 0.08 -0.44
C PHE A 118 2.66 -0.73 -0.12
N ALA A 119 2.68 -1.39 1.04
CA ALA A 119 3.81 -2.21 1.48
C ALA A 119 3.85 -3.53 0.71
N ILE A 120 4.86 -3.70 -0.15
CA ILE A 120 5.00 -4.83 -1.07
C ILE A 120 6.46 -5.29 -1.05
N LYS A 121 6.71 -6.47 -0.44
CA LYS A 121 8.06 -7.03 -0.27
C LYS A 121 8.69 -7.53 -1.58
N ASP A 122 7.88 -8.11 -2.45
CA ASP A 122 8.34 -8.66 -3.73
C ASP A 122 8.63 -7.55 -4.76
N LYS A 123 9.84 -7.58 -5.35
CA LYS A 123 10.25 -6.63 -6.39
C LYS A 123 9.47 -6.80 -7.69
N ALA A 124 9.13 -8.03 -8.08
CA ALA A 124 8.38 -8.29 -9.31
C ALA A 124 6.98 -7.66 -9.20
N HIS A 125 6.27 -7.92 -8.11
CA HIS A 125 4.97 -7.31 -7.85
C HIS A 125 5.02 -5.78 -7.76
N ARG A 126 6.06 -5.19 -7.15
CA ARG A 126 6.21 -3.73 -7.14
C ARG A 126 6.33 -3.16 -8.56
N ASN A 127 7.10 -3.80 -9.43
CA ASN A 127 7.25 -3.34 -10.81
C ASN A 127 5.93 -3.41 -11.58
N GLU A 128 5.17 -4.50 -11.41
CA GLU A 128 3.87 -4.67 -12.06
C GLU A 128 2.86 -3.64 -11.56
N ILE A 129 2.76 -3.46 -10.24
CA ILE A 129 1.83 -2.50 -9.63
C ILE A 129 2.19 -1.06 -10.03
N GLU A 130 3.46 -0.69 -10.00
CA GLU A 130 3.92 0.62 -10.48
C GLU A 130 3.53 0.83 -11.95
N ALA A 131 3.76 -0.17 -12.81
CA ALA A 131 3.43 -0.06 -14.23
C ALA A 131 1.92 0.05 -14.48
N ILE A 132 1.10 -0.71 -13.74
CA ILE A 132 -0.37 -0.62 -13.81
C ILE A 132 -0.83 0.78 -13.40
N LEU A 133 -0.32 1.30 -12.28
CA LEU A 133 -0.71 2.62 -11.77
C LEU A 133 -0.31 3.74 -12.74
N ILE A 134 0.91 3.71 -13.30
CA ILE A 134 1.34 4.69 -14.31
C ILE A 134 0.48 4.59 -15.59
N ALA A 135 0.10 3.38 -16.00
CA ALA A 135 -0.73 3.20 -17.20
C ALA A 135 -2.19 3.64 -17.01
N ALA A 136 -2.73 3.48 -15.79
CA ALA A 136 -4.12 3.77 -15.47
C ALA A 136 -4.38 5.23 -15.06
N MET A 137 -3.37 5.92 -14.52
CA MET A 137 -3.52 7.26 -13.97
C MET A 137 -2.86 8.33 -14.86
N PRO A 138 -3.49 9.51 -15.04
CA PRO A 138 -2.86 10.64 -15.71
C PRO A 138 -1.80 11.25 -14.78
N THR A 139 -0.58 10.73 -14.83
CA THR A 139 0.52 11.18 -13.96
C THR A 139 1.57 11.97 -14.75
N ALA A 140 2.34 12.81 -14.06
CA ALA A 140 3.47 13.54 -14.63
C ALA A 140 4.74 12.66 -14.76
N ASN A 141 4.59 11.34 -14.61
CA ASN A 141 5.70 10.41 -14.67
C ASN A 141 6.33 10.38 -16.07
N SER A 142 7.62 10.70 -16.16
CA SER A 142 8.40 10.50 -17.40
C SER A 142 8.68 9.01 -17.70
N ALA A 143 8.47 8.13 -16.72
CA ALA A 143 8.71 6.70 -16.85
C ALA A 143 7.65 6.04 -17.73
N LYS A 144 8.09 5.30 -18.76
CA LYS A 144 7.19 4.44 -19.53
C LYS A 144 6.82 3.20 -18.69
N PRO A 145 5.53 2.82 -18.61
CA PRO A 145 5.13 1.57 -17.99
C PRO A 145 5.91 0.39 -18.57
N ARG A 146 6.30 -0.57 -17.73
CA ARG A 146 6.92 -1.83 -18.18
C ARG A 146 5.93 -2.83 -18.78
N LEU A 147 4.76 -2.35 -19.17
CA LEU A 147 3.70 -3.12 -19.80
C LEU A 147 3.68 -2.80 -21.29
N GLU A 148 3.48 -3.83 -22.11
CA GLU A 148 3.32 -3.64 -23.54
C GLU A 148 1.99 -2.96 -23.83
N ARG A 149 2.06 -1.80 -24.48
CA ARG A 149 0.86 -1.08 -24.90
C ARG A 149 0.28 -1.77 -26.13
N GLN A 150 -0.90 -2.34 -25.97
CA GLN A 150 -1.70 -2.81 -27.10
C GLN A 150 -2.04 -1.63 -28.03
N PRO A 151 -1.71 -1.71 -29.33
CA PRO A 151 -2.04 -0.66 -30.27
C PRO A 151 -3.56 -0.60 -30.46
N PHE A 152 -4.12 0.60 -30.42
CA PHE A 152 -5.54 0.76 -30.68
C PHE A 152 -5.87 0.45 -32.15
N PRO A 153 -7.00 -0.25 -32.43
CA PRO A 153 -7.46 -0.43 -33.79
C PRO A 153 -7.75 0.94 -34.43
N LYS A 154 -7.65 1.03 -35.76
CA LYS A 154 -7.83 2.29 -36.51
C LYS A 154 -9.16 2.97 -36.16
N SER A 155 -10.25 2.21 -36.11
CA SER A 155 -11.58 2.69 -35.75
C SER A 155 -11.63 3.40 -34.39
N LEU A 156 -10.98 2.84 -33.37
CA LEU A 156 -10.91 3.45 -32.03
C LEU A 156 -10.08 4.75 -32.05
N ARG A 157 -8.96 4.78 -32.78
CA ARG A 157 -8.13 5.99 -32.92
C ARG A 157 -8.91 7.12 -33.60
N ASP A 158 -9.64 6.80 -34.66
CA ASP A 158 -10.47 7.77 -35.39
C ASP A 158 -11.60 8.31 -34.51
N MET A 159 -12.27 7.45 -33.74
CA MET A 159 -13.28 7.85 -32.76
C MET A 159 -12.70 8.80 -31.70
N LEU A 160 -11.56 8.45 -31.08
CA LEU A 160 -10.91 9.28 -30.08
C LEU A 160 -10.48 10.65 -30.63
N ARG A 161 -10.02 10.70 -31.90
CA ARG A 161 -9.67 11.95 -32.57
C ARG A 161 -10.90 12.87 -32.70
N ARG A 162 -12.05 12.33 -33.12
CA ARG A 162 -13.30 13.10 -33.22
C ARG A 162 -13.77 13.64 -31.86
N ILE A 163 -13.73 12.80 -30.82
CA ILE A 163 -14.09 13.22 -29.45
C ILE A 163 -13.20 14.37 -28.96
N ARG A 164 -11.89 14.29 -29.22
CA ARG A 164 -10.95 15.35 -28.83
C ARG A 164 -11.21 16.65 -29.59
N GLN A 165 -11.45 16.57 -30.90
CA GLN A 165 -11.77 17.76 -31.71
C GLN A 165 -13.03 18.45 -31.20
N ALA A 166 -14.12 17.69 -30.98
CA ALA A 166 -15.37 18.24 -30.47
C ALA A 166 -15.24 18.91 -29.10
N LYS A 167 -14.35 18.42 -28.23
CA LYS A 167 -14.04 19.07 -26.95
C LYS A 167 -13.35 20.41 -27.12
N VAL A 168 -12.34 20.46 -28.00
CA VAL A 168 -11.62 21.71 -28.32
C VAL A 168 -12.58 22.73 -28.92
N ASP A 169 -13.41 22.31 -29.88
CA ASP A 169 -14.38 23.21 -30.52
C ASP A 169 -15.40 23.77 -29.50
N ARG A 170 -15.84 22.95 -28.53
CA ARG A 170 -16.75 23.37 -27.45
C ARG A 170 -16.11 24.37 -26.48
N GLU A 171 -14.82 24.20 -26.16
CA GLU A 171 -14.09 25.13 -25.30
C GLU A 171 -13.80 26.46 -26.01
N VAL A 172 -13.56 26.44 -27.32
CA VAL A 172 -13.27 27.63 -28.13
C VAL A 172 -14.52 28.46 -28.43
N LEU A 173 -15.68 27.82 -28.63
CA LEU A 173 -16.92 28.52 -29.01
C LEU A 173 -17.79 28.98 -27.82
N GLY A 174 -17.44 28.60 -26.59
CA GLY A 174 -18.26 28.86 -25.40
C GLY A 174 -19.63 28.15 -25.44
N PRO A 175 -20.32 27.98 -24.30
CA PRO A 175 -21.69 27.47 -24.32
C PRO A 175 -22.59 28.50 -25.02
N SER A 176 -23.12 28.12 -26.18
CA SER A 176 -24.22 28.84 -26.82
C SER A 176 -25.44 28.74 -25.88
N HIS A 177 -25.77 29.85 -25.22
CA HIS A 177 -26.99 30.01 -24.44
C HIS A 177 -28.23 30.02 -25.34
#